data_AF-A0A521W7M6-F1
#
_entry.id   AF-A0A521W7M6-F1
#
_cell.length_a   1.000
_cell.length_b   1.000
_cell.length_c   1.000
_cell.angle_alpha   90.00
_cell.angle_beta   90.00
_cell.angle_gamma   90.00
#
_symmetry.space_group_name_H-M   'P 1'
#
loop_
_entity.id
_entity.type
_entity.pdbx_description
1 polymer ?
#
loop_
_entity_poly.entity_id
_entity_poly.type
_entity_poly.pdbx_seq_one_letter_code
_entity_poly.pdbx_strand_id
1 'polypeptide(L)' 'MKMKKWYSIGKLLEAIGIAAVMLGLVQGIYGDMWGELYLLLAGIAVFYAGRIIEKKNVS' A
#
# COMPACT_ATOMS: atom_id res chain seq x y z
N MET A 1 -23.91 -2.21 -8.26
CA MET A 1 -23.25 -2.57 -6.96
C MET A 1 -21.76 -2.92 -7.08
N LYS A 2 -21.25 -3.39 -8.23
CA LYS A 2 -19.83 -3.80 -8.39
C LYS A 2 -18.80 -2.65 -8.24
N MET A 3 -19.12 -1.44 -8.71
CA MET A 3 -18.20 -0.28 -8.69
C MET A 3 -17.77 0.12 -7.27
N LYS A 4 -18.71 0.15 -6.30
CA LYS A 4 -18.39 0.47 -4.89
C LYS A 4 -17.43 -0.53 -4.26
N LYS A 5 -17.53 -1.82 -4.60
CA LYS A 5 -16.69 -2.86 -4.01
C LYS A 5 -15.22 -2.70 -4.42
N TRP A 6 -14.97 -2.45 -5.70
CA TRP A 6 -13.61 -2.25 -6.22
C TRP A 6 -12.98 -0.94 -5.76
N TYR A 7 -13.79 0.12 -5.62
CA TYR A 7 -13.36 1.35 -4.98
C TYR A 7 -12.87 1.13 -3.55
N SER A 8 -13.66 0.42 -2.73
CA SER A 8 -13.28 0.09 -1.35
C SER A 8 -12.03 -0.79 -1.27
N ILE A 9 -11.86 -1.74 -2.19
CA ILE A 9 -10.66 -2.59 -2.26
C ILE A 9 -9.43 -1.74 -2.64
N GLY A 10 -9.56 -0.83 -3.61
CA GLY A 10 -8.48 0.09 -3.99
C GLY A 10 -8.01 0.94 -2.81
N LYS A 11 -8.95 1.53 -2.06
CA LYS A 11 -8.67 2.31 -0.85
C LYS A 11 -8.04 1.48 0.27
N LEU A 12 -8.49 0.24 0.44
CA LEU A 12 -7.89 -0.68 1.42
C LEU A 12 -6.43 -0.98 1.06
N LEU A 13 -6.13 -1.22 -0.22
CA LEU A 13 -4.76 -1.47 -0.69
C LEU A 13 -3.88 -0.21 -0.53
N GLU A 14 -4.40 0.98 -0.82
CA GLU A 14 -3.70 2.23 -0.52
C GLU A 14 -3.36 2.34 0.98
N ALA A 15 -4.32 2.05 1.87
CA ALA A 15 -4.09 2.07 3.31
C ALA A 15 -3.06 1.03 3.78
N ILE A 16 -3.12 -0.20 3.25
CA ILE A 16 -2.12 -1.25 3.55
C ILE A 16 -0.74 -0.82 3.08
N GLY A 17 -0.63 -0.22 1.89
CA GLY A 17 0.64 0.29 1.37
C GLY A 17 1.27 1.35 2.28
N ILE A 18 0.47 2.31 2.77
CA ILE A 18 0.93 3.31 3.74
C ILE A 18 1.36 2.65 5.04
N ALA A 19 0.57 1.71 5.57
CA ALA A 19 0.91 1.01 6.80
C ALA A 19 2.22 0.22 6.67
N ALA A 20 2.45 -0.47 5.55
CA ALA A 20 3.68 -1.20 5.29
C ALA A 20 4.91 -0.27 5.27
N VAL A 21 4.81 0.90 4.63
CA VAL A 21 5.89 1.91 4.67
C VAL A 21 6.17 2.37 6.09
N MET A 22 5.13 2.66 6.89
CA MET A 22 5.30 3.09 8.28
C MET A 22 5.94 2.01 9.15
N LEU A 23 5.53 0.75 8.99
CA LEU A 23 6.16 -0.38 9.68
C LEU A 23 7.62 -0.56 9.26
N GLY A 24 7.93 -0.37 7.98
CA GLY A 24 9.30 -0.38 7.47
C GLY A 24 10.17 0.67 8.12
N LEU A 25 9.69 1.91 8.21
CA LEU A 25 10.41 3.01 8.88
C LEU A 25 10.68 2.68 10.36
N VAL A 26 9.69 2.15 11.06
CA VAL A 26 9.86 1.72 12.46
C VAL A 26 10.92 0.61 12.55
N GLN A 27 10.88 -0.38 11.66
CA GLN A 27 11.85 -1.47 11.61
C GLN A 27 13.28 -0.97 11.32
N GLY A 28 13.42 0.03 10.44
CA GLY A 28 14.68 0.72 10.18
C GLY A 28 15.24 1.43 11.40
N ILE A 29 14.39 2.10 12.19
CA ILE A 29 14.78 2.73 13.47
C ILE A 29 15.32 1.69 14.46
N TYR A 30 14.78 0.47 14.46
CA TYR A 30 15.27 -0.64 15.29
C TYR A 30 16.55 -1.32 14.76
N GLY A 31 17.11 -0.84 13.64
CA GLY A 31 18.40 -1.27 13.12
C GLY A 31 18.33 -2.28 11.98
N ASP A 32 17.14 -2.64 11.49
CA ASP A 32 16.99 -3.51 10.32
C ASP A 32 16.71 -2.70 9.04
N MET A 33 17.78 -2.20 8.43
CA MET A 33 17.72 -1.44 7.17
C MET A 33 17.19 -2.24 5.99
N TRP A 34 17.44 -3.57 5.95
CA TRP A 34 16.96 -4.39 4.84
C TRP A 34 15.45 -4.60 4.95
N GLY A 35 14.96 -4.85 6.17
CA GLY A 35 13.53 -4.88 6.46
C GLY A 35 12.82 -3.56 6.08
N GLU A 36 13.41 -2.42 6.45
CA GLU A 36 12.92 -1.10 6.03
C GLU A 36 12.81 -0.99 4.52
N LEU A 37 13.88 -1.31 3.78
CA LEU A 37 13.91 -1.21 2.33
C LEU A 37 12.84 -2.11 1.67
N TYR A 38 12.71 -3.36 2.11
CA TYR A 38 11.72 -4.27 1.56
C TYR A 38 10.29 -3.81 1.83
N LEU A 39 10.00 -3.36 3.06
CA LEU A 39 8.68 -2.87 3.43
C LEU A 39 8.33 -1.54 2.76
N LEU A 40 9.31 -0.65 2.57
CA LEU A 40 9.15 0.58 1.81
C LEU A 40 8.76 0.27 0.36
N LEU A 41 9.55 -0.56 -0.33
CA LEU A 41 9.31 -0.91 -1.73
C LEU A 41 7.99 -1.68 -1.90
N ALA A 42 7.71 -2.64 -1.02
CA ALA A 42 6.46 -3.39 -1.04
C ALA A 42 5.25 -2.48 -0.76
N GLY A 43 5.35 -1.58 0.21
CA GLY A 43 4.29 -0.63 0.54
C GLY A 43 3.97 0.32 -0.61
N ILE A 44 4.98 0.86 -1.28
CA ILE A 44 4.81 1.69 -2.49
C ILE A 44 4.13 0.89 -3.61
N ALA A 45 4.58 -0.35 -3.86
CA ALA A 45 4.00 -1.20 -4.89
C ALA A 45 2.52 -1.52 -4.62
N VAL A 46 2.18 -1.85 -3.37
CA VAL A 46 0.80 -2.14 -2.94
C VAL A 46 -0.08 -0.90 -3.03
N PHE A 47 0.43 0.26 -2.60
CA PHE A 47 -0.28 1.54 -2.75
C PHE A 47 -0.59 1.83 -4.22
N TYR A 48 0.41 1.70 -5.09
CA TYR A 48 0.25 1.97 -6.51
C TYR A 48 -0.74 1.00 -7.18
N ALA A 49 -0.70 -0.29 -6.81
CA ALA A 49 -1.68 -1.27 -7.26
C ALA A 49 -3.10 -0.89 -6.82
N GLY A 50 -3.29 -0.48 -5.56
CA GLY A 50 -4.57 0.03 -5.05
C GLY A 50 -5.09 1.22 -5.87
N ARG A 51 -4.21 2.17 -6.18
CA ARG A 51 -4.54 3.35 -6.97
C ARG A 51 -4.92 3.05 -8.42
N ILE A 52 -4.28 2.05 -9.05
CA ILE A 52 -4.67 1.57 -10.38
C ILE A 52 -6.06 0.92 -10.33
N ILE A 53 -6.32 0.09 -9.33
CA ILE A 53 -7.61 -0.61 -9.15
C ILE A 53 -8.72 0.41 -8.93
N GLU A 54 -8.49 1.44 -8.10
CA GLU A 54 -9.43 2.55 -7.93
C GLU A 54 -9.71 3.24 -9.27
N LYS A 55 -8.67 3.71 -9.97
CA LYS A 55 -8.83 4.46 -11.22
C LYS A 55 -9.55 3.66 -12.32
N LYS A 56 -9.24 2.38 -12.48
CA LYS A 56 -9.87 1.52 -13.50
C LYS A 56 -11.34 1.18 -13.21
N ASN A 57 -11.80 1.30 -11.96
CA ASN A 57 -13.16 0.96 -11.56
C ASN A 57 -14.02 2.18 -11.18
N VAL A 58 -13.47 3.39 -11.28
CA VAL A 58 -14.18 4.66 -11.09
C VAL A 58 -14.41 5.38 -12.42
N SER A 59 -13.57 5.12 -13.43
CA SER A 59 -13.75 5.60 -14.81
C SER A 59 -14.72 4.72 -15.61
#